data_AF-A0A0W0FV40-F1
#
_entry.id   AF-A0A0W0FV40-F1
#
_cell.length_a   1.000
_cell.length_b   1.000
_cell.length_c   1.000
_cell.angle_alpha   90.00
_cell.angle_beta   90.00
_cell.angle_gamma   90.00
#
_symmetry.space_group_name_H-M   'P 1'
#
loop_
_entity.id
_entity.type
_entity.pdbx_description
1 polymer ?
#
loop_
_entity_poly.entity_id
_entity_poly.type
_entity_poly.pdbx_seq_one_letter_code
_entity_poly.pdbx_strand_id
1 'polypeptide(L)'
;MSATLLLGKSSHHTRADDLESFFYVLCWVTLKLGPHRLPKADTTQLIQRWFDYAIAVDGVISGGQNKWSEVQARHMARNAQLSAGPLKDLIVDFEDLVAVRYDMPPSDEDRVQYARALKMFPPDDPLVAQVPAHKYETKIRRLED
;
A
#
# COMPACT_ATOMS: atom_id res chain seq x y z
N MET A 1 -8.91 3.64 9.06
CA MET A 1 -8.51 2.38 9.71
C MET A 1 -7.85 1.47 8.69
N SER A 2 -6.67 0.94 9.04
CA SER A 2 -5.86 0.03 8.24
C SER A 2 -6.55 -1.32 8.04
N ALA A 3 -6.16 -2.07 7.01
CA ALA A 3 -6.72 -3.40 6.78
C ALA A 3 -6.39 -4.34 7.94
N THR A 4 -5.18 -4.28 8.48
CA THR A 4 -4.72 -5.17 9.57
C THR A 4 -5.55 -5.03 10.83
N LEU A 5 -5.89 -3.80 11.22
CA LEU A 5 -6.76 -3.54 12.36
C LEU A 5 -8.20 -4.01 12.12
N LEU A 6 -8.74 -3.74 10.92
CA LEU A 6 -10.12 -4.14 10.57
C LEU A 6 -10.29 -5.66 10.46
N LEU A 7 -9.21 -6.38 10.14
CA LEU A 7 -9.16 -7.83 10.11
C LEU A 7 -8.92 -8.45 11.50
N GLY A 8 -8.70 -7.65 12.54
CA GLY A 8 -8.41 -8.16 13.89
C GLY A 8 -7.06 -8.88 14.01
N LYS A 9 -6.14 -8.69 13.05
CA LYS A 9 -4.81 -9.34 13.06
C LYS A 9 -3.85 -8.73 14.09
N SER A 10 -4.14 -7.51 14.56
CA SER A 10 -3.43 -6.84 15.64
C SER A 10 -4.43 -6.07 16.51
N SER A 11 -4.24 -6.12 17.82
CA SER A 11 -4.91 -5.24 18.79
C SER A 11 -4.12 -3.96 19.07
N HIS A 12 -2.86 -3.90 18.64
CA HIS A 12 -1.97 -2.77 18.85
C HIS A 12 -1.88 -1.92 17.60
N HIS A 13 -2.15 -0.64 17.78
CA HIS A 13 -2.02 0.37 16.74
C HIS A 13 -0.55 0.74 16.54
N THR A 14 -0.09 0.76 15.30
CA THR A 14 1.29 1.13 14.93
C THR A 14 1.31 2.32 13.98
N ARG A 15 2.48 2.95 13.83
CA ARG A 15 2.69 4.00 12.82
C ARG A 15 2.33 3.55 11.40
N ALA A 16 2.60 2.28 11.06
CA ALA A 16 2.22 1.71 9.78
C ALA A 16 0.70 1.72 9.56
N ASP A 17 -0.08 1.49 10.61
CA ASP A 17 -1.55 1.53 10.56
C ASP A 17 -2.09 2.96 10.43
N ASP A 18 -1.43 3.93 11.06
CA ASP A 18 -1.71 5.36 10.90
C ASP A 18 -1.47 5.81 9.45
N LEU A 19 -0.30 5.47 8.89
CA LEU A 19 0.03 5.81 7.50
C LEU A 19 -0.90 5.15 6.50
N GLU A 20 -1.23 3.87 6.67
CA GLU A 20 -2.20 3.19 5.81
C GLU A 20 -3.60 3.80 5.95
N SER A 21 -4.01 4.18 7.17
CA SER A 21 -5.28 4.89 7.39
C SER A 21 -5.29 6.25 6.68
N PHE A 22 -4.20 7.00 6.73
CA PHE A 22 -4.05 8.28 6.04
C PHE A 22 -4.07 8.09 4.51
N PHE A 23 -3.40 7.06 3.99
CA PHE A 23 -3.48 6.67 2.57
C PHE A 23 -4.94 6.43 2.15
N TYR A 24 -5.73 5.68 2.92
CA TYR A 24 -7.14 5.47 2.60
C TYR A 24 -7.96 6.76 2.58
N VAL A 25 -7.69 7.71 3.49
CA VAL A 25 -8.34 9.03 3.47
C VAL A 25 -8.00 9.77 2.18
N LEU A 26 -6.72 9.78 1.78
CA LEU A 26 -6.27 10.40 0.55
C LEU A 26 -6.95 9.78 -0.69
N CYS A 27 -7.04 8.45 -0.73
CA CYS A 27 -7.73 7.72 -1.79
C CYS A 27 -9.23 8.06 -1.84
N TRP A 28 -9.91 8.08 -0.70
CA TRP A 28 -11.32 8.43 -0.63
C TRP A 28 -11.59 9.85 -1.14
N VAL A 29 -10.81 10.83 -0.69
CA VAL A 29 -10.93 12.23 -1.14
C VAL A 29 -10.67 12.32 -2.64
N THR A 30 -9.66 11.63 -3.14
CA THR A 30 -9.31 11.62 -4.57
C THR A 30 -10.42 11.01 -5.42
N LEU A 31 -11.01 9.89 -4.99
CA LEU A 31 -12.11 9.24 -5.72
C LEU A 31 -13.44 10.02 -5.63
N LYS A 32 -13.62 10.87 -4.62
CA LYS A 32 -14.83 11.70 -4.48
C LYS A 32 -14.72 13.03 -5.21
N LEU A 33 -13.55 13.67 -5.14
CA LEU A 33 -13.36 15.08 -5.47
C LEU A 33 -12.18 15.33 -6.41
N GLY A 34 -11.29 14.36 -6.57
CA GLY A 34 -10.04 14.50 -7.30
C GLY A 34 -10.15 14.18 -8.80
N PRO A 35 -9.08 14.46 -9.56
CA PRO A 35 -9.05 14.23 -11.00
C PRO A 35 -8.76 12.76 -11.35
N HIS A 36 -9.76 12.01 -11.77
CA HIS A 36 -9.63 10.65 -12.32
C HIS A 36 -10.63 10.43 -13.47
N ARG A 37 -10.41 9.36 -14.24
CA ARG A 37 -11.22 9.02 -15.42
C ARG A 37 -12.16 7.84 -15.22
N LEU A 38 -12.21 7.27 -14.01
CA LEU A 38 -13.16 6.22 -13.70
C LEU A 38 -14.61 6.65 -13.99
N PRO A 39 -15.42 5.79 -14.62
CA PRO A 39 -16.87 5.96 -14.69
C PRO A 39 -17.48 6.15 -13.30
N LYS A 40 -18.60 6.89 -13.21
CA LYS A 40 -19.29 7.14 -11.92
C LYS A 40 -19.71 5.85 -11.21
N ALA A 41 -20.16 4.86 -11.98
CA ALA A 41 -20.58 3.57 -11.44
C ALA A 41 -19.38 2.83 -10.81
N ASP A 42 -18.27 2.74 -11.55
CA ASP A 42 -17.03 2.11 -11.10
C ASP A 42 -16.44 2.83 -9.88
N THR A 43 -16.46 4.16 -9.89
CA THR A 43 -16.03 4.98 -8.74
C THR A 43 -16.88 4.68 -7.50
N THR A 44 -18.20 4.60 -7.67
CA THR A 44 -19.12 4.28 -6.56
C THR A 44 -18.87 2.88 -6.03
N GLN A 45 -18.71 1.90 -6.93
CA GLN A 45 -18.42 0.52 -6.56
C GLN A 45 -17.08 0.39 -5.83
N LEU A 46 -16.04 1.09 -6.29
CA LEU A 46 -14.73 1.10 -5.65
C LEU A 46 -14.82 1.66 -4.23
N ILE A 47 -15.53 2.78 -4.06
CA ILE A 47 -15.72 3.38 -2.74
C ILE A 47 -16.49 2.44 -1.82
N GLN A 48 -17.59 1.85 -2.30
CA GLN A 48 -18.37 0.89 -1.51
C GLN A 48 -17.54 -0.32 -1.09
N ARG A 49 -16.76 -0.89 -2.03
CA ARG A 49 -15.93 -2.07 -1.75
C ARG A 49 -14.83 -1.80 -0.75
N TRP A 50 -14.22 -0.62 -0.78
CA TRP A 50 -13.08 -0.31 0.09
C TRP A 50 -13.48 0.27 1.44
N PHE A 51 -14.50 1.12 1.47
CA PHE A 51 -14.80 1.95 2.64
C PHE A 51 -16.09 1.57 3.34
N ASP A 52 -17.10 1.08 2.61
CA ASP A 52 -18.43 0.79 3.17
C ASP A 52 -18.66 -0.71 3.40
N TYR A 53 -17.75 -1.57 2.91
CA TYR A 53 -17.87 -3.02 3.04
C TYR A 53 -17.41 -3.53 4.41
N ALA A 54 -18.32 -4.22 5.11
CA ALA A 54 -18.04 -5.00 6.31
C ALA A 54 -18.96 -6.24 6.34
N ILE A 55 -18.51 -7.30 7.01
CA ILE A 55 -19.26 -8.54 7.22
C ILE A 55 -19.46 -8.74 8.71
N ALA A 56 -20.68 -9.10 9.12
CA ALA A 56 -20.98 -9.52 10.48
C ALA A 56 -21.13 -11.05 10.53
N VAL A 57 -20.29 -11.73 11.30
CA VAL A 57 -20.38 -13.18 11.57
C VAL A 57 -20.37 -13.38 13.08
N ASP A 58 -21.36 -14.10 13.62
CA ASP A 58 -21.50 -14.40 15.05
C ASP A 58 -21.39 -13.16 15.97
N GLY A 59 -21.94 -12.02 15.51
CA GLY A 59 -21.92 -10.76 16.25
C GLY A 59 -20.61 -9.96 16.16
N VAL A 60 -19.60 -10.49 15.46
CA VAL A 60 -18.33 -9.80 15.19
C VAL A 60 -18.40 -9.14 13.81
N ILE A 61 -18.24 -7.82 13.77
CA ILE A 61 -18.10 -7.07 12.52
C ILE A 61 -16.63 -7.05 12.12
N SER A 62 -16.33 -7.62 10.96
CA SER A 62 -14.99 -7.61 10.37
C SER A 62 -15.00 -6.91 9.02
N GLY A 63 -13.89 -6.26 8.70
CA GLY A 63 -13.71 -5.58 7.42
C GLY A 63 -12.27 -5.69 6.96
N GLY A 64 -11.90 -4.91 5.96
CA GLY A 64 -10.49 -4.77 5.58
C GLY A 64 -9.95 -5.82 4.62
N GLN A 65 -10.67 -6.90 4.30
CA GLN A 65 -10.20 -7.88 3.31
C GLN A 65 -9.97 -7.24 1.92
N ASN A 66 -10.93 -6.44 1.44
CA ASN A 66 -10.77 -5.72 0.17
C ASN A 66 -9.61 -4.71 0.23
N LYS A 67 -9.51 -3.95 1.33
CA LYS A 67 -8.41 -3.03 1.57
C LYS A 67 -7.05 -3.72 1.49
N TRP A 68 -6.92 -4.86 2.17
CA TRP A 68 -5.71 -5.69 2.16
C TRP A 68 -5.35 -6.15 0.75
N SER A 69 -6.29 -6.80 0.06
CA SER A 69 -6.03 -7.37 -1.27
C SER A 69 -5.72 -6.31 -2.31
N GLU A 70 -6.41 -5.18 -2.24
CA GLU A 70 -6.33 -4.16 -3.28
C GLU A 70 -5.10 -3.25 -3.10
N VAL A 71 -4.68 -2.98 -1.84
CA VAL A 71 -3.38 -2.35 -1.57
C VAL A 71 -2.23 -3.26 -1.99
N GLN A 72 -2.30 -4.57 -1.67
CA GLN A 72 -1.29 -5.53 -2.15
C GLN A 72 -1.20 -5.54 -3.67
N ALA A 73 -2.35 -5.47 -4.36
CA ALA A 73 -2.44 -5.43 -5.81
C ALA A 73 -2.04 -4.07 -6.43
N ARG A 74 -1.78 -3.03 -5.62
CA ARG A 74 -1.52 -1.65 -6.04
C ARG A 74 -2.63 -1.10 -6.96
N HIS A 75 -3.86 -1.23 -6.49
CA HIS A 75 -5.04 -0.93 -7.28
C HIS A 75 -5.14 0.55 -7.66
N MET A 76 -4.77 1.49 -6.79
CA MET A 76 -4.82 2.91 -7.12
C MET A 76 -3.89 3.23 -8.27
N ALA A 77 -2.68 2.67 -8.27
CA ALA A 77 -1.70 2.83 -9.33
C ALA A 77 -2.15 2.21 -10.66
N ARG A 78 -2.77 1.01 -10.61
CA ARG A 78 -3.06 0.22 -11.82
C ARG A 78 -4.45 0.44 -12.40
N ASN A 79 -5.44 0.70 -11.56
CA ASN A 79 -6.86 0.59 -11.92
C ASN A 79 -7.67 1.86 -11.64
N ALA A 80 -7.22 2.76 -10.76
CA ALA A 80 -8.02 3.94 -10.39
C ALA A 80 -8.05 5.06 -11.45
N GLN A 81 -7.40 4.87 -12.61
CA GLN A 81 -7.37 5.81 -13.73
C GLN A 81 -7.10 7.27 -13.31
N LEU A 82 -6.17 7.44 -12.36
CA LEU A 82 -5.76 8.74 -11.85
C LEU A 82 -5.22 9.60 -12.99
N SER A 83 -5.59 10.88 -13.01
CA SER A 83 -5.04 11.82 -13.98
C SER A 83 -3.56 12.06 -13.70
N ALA A 84 -2.76 12.23 -14.75
CA ALA A 84 -1.34 12.53 -14.59
C ALA A 84 -1.13 13.84 -13.80
N GLY A 85 -0.15 13.83 -12.89
CA GLY A 85 0.22 14.98 -12.09
C GLY A 85 0.65 14.61 -10.66
N PRO A 86 1.05 15.60 -9.85
CA PRO A 86 1.69 15.36 -8.55
C PRO A 86 0.84 14.55 -7.57
N LEU A 87 -0.49 14.67 -7.64
CA LEU A 87 -1.39 13.89 -6.79
C LEU A 87 -1.35 12.39 -7.14
N LYS A 88 -1.26 12.04 -8.43
CA LYS A 88 -1.10 10.65 -8.85
C LYS A 88 0.24 10.12 -8.36
N ASP A 89 1.31 10.87 -8.56
CA ASP A 89 2.66 10.44 -8.15
C ASP A 89 2.70 10.19 -6.64
N LEU A 90 2.14 11.10 -5.84
CA LEU A 90 1.99 10.94 -4.40
C LEU A 90 1.19 9.69 -4.02
N ILE A 91 0.02 9.47 -4.63
CA ILE A 91 -0.83 8.31 -4.30
C ILE A 91 -0.14 7.01 -4.68
N VAL A 92 0.52 6.96 -5.85
CA VAL A 92 1.24 5.78 -6.32
C VAL A 92 2.41 5.47 -5.40
N ASP A 93 3.27 6.44 -5.11
CA ASP A 93 4.42 6.24 -4.23
C ASP A 93 4.00 5.83 -2.82
N PHE A 94 2.90 6.42 -2.33
CA PHE A 94 2.40 6.11 -1.00
C PHE A 94 1.69 4.76 -0.93
N GLU A 95 0.92 4.37 -1.95
CA GLU A 95 0.39 3.01 -2.08
C GLU A 95 1.52 1.99 -2.06
N ASP A 96 2.59 2.26 -2.82
CA ASP A 96 3.74 1.38 -2.95
C ASP A 96 4.58 1.30 -1.67
N LEU A 97 4.51 2.33 -0.81
CA LEU A 97 5.08 2.34 0.55
C LEU A 97 4.25 1.49 1.51
N VAL A 98 2.92 1.70 1.58
CA VAL A 98 2.08 0.95 2.53
C VAL A 98 1.88 -0.50 2.11
N ALA A 99 1.92 -0.81 0.82
CA ALA A 99 1.77 -2.17 0.29
C ALA A 99 2.91 -3.12 0.69
N VAL A 100 4.10 -2.59 1.03
CA VAL A 100 5.27 -3.41 1.38
C VAL A 100 4.98 -4.35 2.57
N ARG A 101 4.08 -3.96 3.48
CA ARG A 101 3.67 -4.77 4.63
C ARG A 101 2.91 -6.04 4.24
N TYR A 102 2.44 -6.13 2.99
CA TYR A 102 1.70 -7.26 2.43
C TYR A 102 2.50 -7.99 1.35
N ASP A 103 3.68 -7.49 1.01
CA ASP A 103 4.59 -8.16 0.10
C ASP A 103 5.28 -9.33 0.81
N MET A 104 5.71 -10.32 0.03
CA MET A 104 6.57 -11.38 0.55
C MET A 104 7.95 -10.78 0.88
N PRO A 105 8.51 -11.05 2.07
CA PRO A 105 9.87 -10.65 2.38
C PRO A 105 10.87 -11.24 1.36
N PRO A 106 11.94 -10.51 1.03
CA PRO A 106 13.02 -11.02 0.20
C PRO A 106 13.60 -12.31 0.77
N SER A 107 14.03 -13.22 -0.11
CA SER A 107 14.72 -14.44 0.30
C SER A 107 16.09 -14.13 0.90
N ASP A 108 16.68 -15.10 1.60
CA ASP A 108 18.06 -14.98 2.09
C ASP A 108 19.04 -14.81 0.92
N GLU A 109 18.76 -15.42 -0.23
CA GLU A 109 19.55 -15.23 -1.44
C GLU A 109 19.49 -13.79 -1.95
N ASP A 110 18.30 -13.18 -2.00
CA ASP A 110 18.13 -11.77 -2.38
C ASP A 110 18.90 -10.84 -1.44
N ARG A 111 18.91 -11.14 -0.14
CA ARG A 111 19.69 -10.39 0.86
C ARG A 111 21.19 -10.57 0.68
N VAL A 112 21.66 -11.76 0.33
CA VAL A 112 23.07 -12.01 0.00
C VAL A 112 23.47 -11.24 -1.27
N GLN A 113 22.62 -11.24 -2.30
CA GLN A 113 22.86 -10.46 -3.52
C GLN A 113 22.92 -8.96 -3.22
N TYR A 114 22.01 -8.45 -2.39
CA TYR A 114 22.03 -7.06 -1.94
C TYR A 114 23.30 -6.71 -1.18
N ALA A 115 23.72 -7.56 -0.24
CA ALA A 115 24.97 -7.38 0.51
C ALA A 115 26.21 -7.41 -0.39
N ARG A 116 26.19 -8.19 -1.48
CA ARG A 116 27.25 -8.18 -2.50
C ARG A 116 27.24 -6.88 -3.29
N ALA A 117 26.07 -6.41 -3.72
CA ALA A 117 25.93 -5.17 -4.47
C ALA A 117 26.47 -3.96 -3.68
N LEU A 118 26.15 -3.88 -2.38
CA LEU A 118 26.65 -2.82 -1.48
C LEU A 118 28.17 -2.82 -1.26
N LYS A 119 28.88 -3.93 -1.57
CA LYS A 119 30.35 -3.96 -1.53
C LYS A 119 30.97 -3.35 -2.78
N MET A 120 30.21 -3.27 -3.87
CA MET A 120 30.72 -2.86 -5.19
C MET A 120 30.24 -1.46 -5.56
N PHE A 121 29.07 -1.06 -5.06
CA PHE A 121 28.39 0.18 -5.42
C PHE A 121 27.81 0.89 -4.19
N PRO A 122 27.66 2.21 -4.21
CA PRO A 122 26.98 2.93 -3.14
C PRO A 122 25.47 2.59 -3.12
N PRO A 123 24.77 2.79 -1.98
CA PRO A 123 23.36 2.38 -1.83
C PRO A 123 22.38 3.03 -2.82
N ASP A 124 22.69 4.22 -3.32
CA ASP A 124 21.92 5.01 -4.28
C ASP A 124 22.23 4.67 -5.75
N ASP A 125 23.19 3.77 -5.99
CA ASP A 125 23.51 3.29 -7.33
C ASP A 125 22.28 2.61 -7.97
N PRO A 126 21.95 2.90 -9.24
CA PRO A 126 20.81 2.27 -9.93
C PRO A 126 20.81 0.74 -9.89
N LEU A 127 21.98 0.10 -9.88
CA LEU A 127 22.10 -1.36 -9.79
C LEU A 127 21.72 -1.88 -8.40
N VAL A 128 22.01 -1.12 -7.34
CA VAL A 128 21.61 -1.44 -5.97
C VAL A 128 20.13 -1.14 -5.75
N ALA A 129 19.66 0.01 -6.25
CA ALA A 129 18.28 0.47 -6.14
C ALA A 129 17.27 -0.51 -6.78
N GLN A 130 17.71 -1.31 -7.76
CA GLN A 130 16.87 -2.32 -8.42
C GLN A 130 16.77 -3.64 -7.66
N VAL A 131 17.66 -3.92 -6.70
CA VAL A 131 17.65 -5.18 -5.95
C VAL A 131 16.37 -5.28 -5.11
N PRO A 132 15.60 -6.39 -5.19
CA PRO A 132 14.34 -6.55 -4.45
C PRO A 132 14.50 -6.31 -2.95
N ALA A 133 15.59 -6.83 -2.35
CA ALA A 133 15.87 -6.62 -0.94
C ALA A 133 16.12 -5.14 -0.59
N HIS A 134 16.81 -4.37 -1.43
CA HIS A 134 16.98 -2.94 -1.18
C HIS A 134 15.63 -2.22 -1.14
N LYS A 135 14.76 -2.46 -2.12
CA LYS A 135 13.44 -1.82 -2.22
C LYS A 135 12.56 -2.16 -1.02
N TYR A 136 12.52 -3.44 -0.65
CA TYR A 136 11.73 -3.91 0.48
C TYR A 136 12.22 -3.31 1.81
N GLU A 137 13.51 -3.47 2.12
CA GLU A 137 14.10 -3.05 3.41
C GLU A 137 14.02 -1.53 3.59
N THR A 138 14.22 -0.75 2.51
CA THR A 138 14.07 0.71 2.55
C THR A 138 12.64 1.13 2.83
N LYS A 139 11.65 0.49 2.20
CA LYS A 139 10.24 0.83 2.38
C LYS A 139 9.72 0.40 3.74
N ILE A 140 10.05 -0.81 4.21
CA ILE A 140 9.68 -1.28 5.55
C ILE A 140 10.23 -0.34 6.61
N ARG A 141 11.52 0.01 6.52
CA ARG A 141 12.13 0.98 7.44
C ARG A 141 11.36 2.31 7.46
N ARG A 142 11.08 2.90 6.29
CA ARG A 142 10.31 4.15 6.20
C ARG A 142 8.88 4.05 6.71
N LEU A 143 8.27 2.87 6.64
CA LEU A 143 6.93 2.60 7.14
C LEU A 143 6.91 2.46 8.67
N GLU A 144 8.02 2.05 9.27
CA GLU A 144 8.14 1.79 10.71
C GLU A 144 8.80 2.93 11.51
N ASP A 145 9.71 3.71 10.91
CA ASP A 145 10.46 4.84 11.51
C ASP A 145 9.61 6.09 11.82
#